data_AF-A0A445EUU2-F1
#
_entry.id   AF-A0A445EUU2-F1
#
_cell.length_a   1.000
_cell.length_b   1.000
_cell.length_c   1.000
_cell.angle_alpha   90.00
_cell.angle_beta   90.00
_cell.angle_gamma   90.00
#
_symmetry.space_group_name_H-M   'P 1'
#
loop_
_entity.id
_entity.type
_entity.pdbx_description
1 polymer ?
#
loop_
_entity_poly.entity_id
_entity_poly.type
_entity_poly.pdbx_seq_one_letter_code
_entity_poly.pdbx_strand_id
1 'polypeptide(L)'
;MEEDAPTLPLPEPFLQFLEANDLDPSIYTAIDSTPRFIRLKPGFDACVEEVEKEVKCKLEKVQWLQGFYSLPPHVQIAGSRAYQEGKIYGIDASSGAAVMALNVSPGDHVLDLCAAPGAKLCMILDLLGDLGSVTGVDVARHRLAACRTMLQKYALGDRCRLFVADGTTFSVIPVGSRSDCKSLSNS
;
A
#
# COMPACT_ATOMS: atom_id res chain seq x y z
N MET A 1 0.20 3.78 -37.24
CA MET A 1 0.68 2.40 -37.14
C MET A 1 0.95 2.18 -35.67
N GLU A 2 -0.06 1.72 -34.95
CA GLU A 2 0.11 1.22 -33.58
C GLU A 2 0.69 -0.18 -33.71
N GLU A 3 1.88 -0.41 -33.16
CA GLU A 3 2.44 -1.74 -32.98
C GLU A 3 1.72 -2.38 -31.79
N ASP A 4 0.75 -3.25 -32.07
CA ASP A 4 0.18 -4.16 -31.07
C ASP A 4 1.31 -5.07 -30.57
N ALA A 5 1.67 -4.92 -29.30
CA ALA A 5 2.53 -5.88 -28.62
C ALA A 5 1.83 -7.25 -28.60
N PRO A 6 2.50 -8.36 -28.93
CA PRO A 6 1.86 -9.67 -28.94
C PRO A 6 1.48 -10.07 -27.51
N THR A 7 0.18 -10.06 -27.20
CA THR A 7 -0.38 -10.65 -25.99
C THR A 7 -0.07 -12.14 -26.00
N LEU A 8 0.98 -12.55 -25.29
CA LEU A 8 1.29 -13.97 -25.11
C LEU A 8 0.08 -14.66 -24.45
N PRO A 9 -0.38 -15.81 -24.98
CA PRO A 9 -1.53 -16.51 -24.41
C PRO A 9 -1.21 -16.98 -22.99
N LEU A 10 -2.23 -16.94 -22.12
CA LEU A 10 -2.12 -17.41 -20.74
C LEU A 10 -1.72 -18.90 -20.72
N PRO A 11 -0.90 -19.35 -19.74
CA PRO A 11 -0.50 -20.75 -19.65
C PRO A 11 -1.70 -21.70 -19.49
N GLU A 12 -1.67 -22.84 -20.18
CA GLU A 12 -2.73 -23.86 -20.13
C GLU A 12 -3.11 -24.30 -18.70
N PRO A 13 -2.16 -24.56 -17.77
CA PRO A 13 -2.52 -24.91 -16.39
C PRO A 13 -3.29 -23.79 -15.66
N PHE A 14 -3.05 -22.53 -16.04
CA PHE A 14 -3.77 -21.40 -15.47
C PHE A 14 -5.19 -21.33 -16.02
N LEU A 15 -5.40 -21.56 -17.32
CA LEU A 15 -6.74 -21.61 -17.91
C LEU A 15 -7.61 -22.69 -17.28
N GLN A 16 -7.06 -23.89 -17.06
CA GLN A 16 -7.76 -24.99 -16.38
C GLN A 16 -8.11 -24.63 -14.93
N PHE A 17 -7.22 -23.91 -14.22
CA PHE A 17 -7.53 -23.40 -12.88
C PHE A 17 -8.67 -22.39 -12.92
N LEU A 18 -8.72 -21.49 -13.90
CA LEU A 18 -9.81 -20.52 -14.03
C LEU A 18 -11.15 -21.20 -14.33
N GLU A 19 -11.17 -22.14 -15.28
CA GLU A 19 -12.37 -22.92 -15.60
C GLU A 19 -12.88 -23.69 -14.38
N ALA A 20 -11.99 -24.34 -13.63
CA ALA A 20 -12.36 -25.09 -12.42
C ALA A 20 -12.90 -24.22 -11.27
N ASN A 21 -12.70 -22.91 -11.30
CA ASN A 21 -13.18 -21.96 -10.29
C ASN A 21 -14.25 -21.00 -10.83
N ASP A 22 -14.85 -21.29 -11.99
CA ASP A 22 -15.87 -20.46 -12.65
C ASP A 22 -15.40 -19.01 -12.89
N LEU A 23 -14.11 -18.83 -13.19
CA LEU A 23 -13.49 -17.55 -13.48
C LEU A 23 -13.31 -17.36 -14.99
N ASP A 24 -13.80 -16.24 -15.52
CA ASP A 24 -13.60 -15.88 -16.92
C ASP A 24 -12.13 -15.48 -17.19
N PRO A 25 -11.40 -16.14 -18.09
CA PRO A 25 -10.03 -15.76 -18.47
C PRO A 25 -9.89 -14.32 -18.99
N SER A 26 -10.96 -13.72 -19.51
CA SER A 26 -10.95 -12.35 -20.04
C SER A 26 -10.49 -11.31 -19.00
N ILE A 27 -10.67 -11.58 -17.71
CA ILE A 27 -10.25 -10.68 -16.62
C ILE A 27 -8.73 -10.52 -16.55
N TYR A 28 -7.96 -11.48 -17.07
CA TYR A 28 -6.50 -11.46 -17.06
C TYR A 28 -5.88 -11.06 -18.41
N THR A 29 -6.68 -11.00 -19.48
CA THR A 29 -6.21 -10.57 -20.80
C THR A 29 -6.45 -9.08 -21.04
N ALA A 30 -7.34 -8.44 -20.28
CA ALA A 30 -7.65 -7.00 -20.37
C ALA A 30 -6.62 -6.08 -19.67
N ILE A 31 -5.35 -6.47 -19.61
CA ILE A 31 -4.29 -5.75 -18.86
C ILE A 31 -4.17 -4.29 -19.32
N ASP A 32 -4.31 -4.03 -20.61
CA ASP A 32 -4.23 -2.68 -21.19
C ASP A 32 -5.40 -1.77 -20.80
N SER A 33 -6.47 -2.34 -20.25
CA SER A 33 -7.65 -1.62 -19.76
C SER A 33 -7.71 -1.51 -18.25
N THR A 34 -6.85 -2.22 -17.51
CA THR A 34 -6.88 -2.20 -16.05
C THR A 34 -6.41 -0.84 -15.52
N PRO A 35 -7.26 -0.10 -14.77
CA PRO A 35 -6.86 1.19 -14.24
C PRO A 35 -5.76 1.05 -13.19
N ARG A 36 -4.96 2.11 -13.07
CA ARG A 36 -4.04 2.27 -11.94
C ARG A 36 -4.72 3.08 -10.85
N PHE A 37 -4.28 2.88 -9.61
CA PHE A 37 -4.84 3.55 -8.47
C PHE A 37 -3.79 4.40 -7.74
N ILE A 38 -4.24 5.57 -7.31
CA ILE A 38 -3.51 6.44 -6.39
C ILE A 38 -4.33 6.68 -5.14
N ARG A 39 -3.62 7.00 -4.05
CA ARG A 39 -4.21 7.52 -2.83
C ARG A 39 -3.68 8.92 -2.56
N LEU A 40 -4.58 9.82 -2.19
CA LEU A 40 -4.26 11.12 -1.60
C LEU A 40 -4.08 10.93 -0.09
N LYS A 41 -3.01 11.51 0.45
CA LYS A 41 -2.81 11.53 1.90
C LYS A 41 -3.93 12.34 2.59
N PRO A 42 -4.28 12.02 3.84
CA PRO A 42 -5.27 12.79 4.59
C PRO A 42 -4.91 14.29 4.62
N GLY A 43 -5.91 15.15 4.40
CA GLY A 43 -5.72 16.61 4.39
C GLY A 43 -5.37 17.21 3.03
N PHE A 44 -5.20 16.40 1.98
CA PHE A 44 -4.93 16.87 0.61
C PHE A 44 -6.10 16.69 -0.36
N ASP A 45 -7.32 16.45 0.14
CA ASP A 45 -8.53 16.26 -0.69
C ASP A 45 -8.81 17.47 -1.60
N ALA A 46 -8.44 18.68 -1.16
CA ALA A 46 -8.59 19.91 -1.96
C ALA A 46 -7.61 19.98 -3.14
N CYS A 47 -6.53 19.19 -3.16
CA CYS A 47 -5.51 19.22 -4.21
C CYS A 47 -5.87 18.38 -5.44
N VAL A 48 -7.04 17.73 -5.50
CA VAL A 48 -7.42 16.84 -6.62
C VAL A 48 -7.34 17.58 -7.96
N GLU A 49 -7.90 18.78 -8.06
CA GLU A 49 -7.88 19.57 -9.30
C GLU A 49 -6.45 19.95 -9.74
N GLU A 50 -5.55 20.18 -8.78
CA GLU A 50 -4.14 20.45 -9.07
C GLU A 50 -3.46 19.20 -9.61
N VAL A 51 -3.70 18.05 -8.98
CA VAL A 51 -3.19 16.75 -9.44
C VAL A 51 -3.67 16.47 -10.86
N GLU A 52 -4.95 16.63 -11.15
CA GLU A 52 -5.54 16.42 -12.47
C GLU A 52 -4.86 17.27 -13.56
N LYS A 53 -4.57 18.55 -13.24
CA LYS A 53 -3.83 19.45 -14.15
C LYS A 53 -2.40 18.98 -14.38
N GLU A 54 -1.72 18.51 -13.33
CA GLU A 54 -0.34 18.03 -13.42
C GLU A 54 -0.22 16.73 -14.20
N VAL A 55 -1.14 15.78 -13.99
CA VAL A 55 -1.16 14.49 -14.70
C VAL A 55 -1.86 14.56 -16.06
N LYS A 56 -2.48 15.70 -16.40
CA LYS A 56 -3.24 15.94 -17.63
C LYS A 56 -4.36 14.93 -17.86
N CYS A 57 -4.99 14.49 -16.78
CA CYS A 57 -6.01 13.46 -16.79
C CYS A 57 -6.99 13.70 -15.64
N LYS A 58 -8.28 13.39 -15.87
CA LYS A 58 -9.26 13.40 -14.79
C LYS A 58 -9.09 12.17 -13.92
N LEU A 59 -9.24 12.35 -12.62
CA LEU A 59 -9.16 11.30 -11.63
C LEU A 59 -10.57 10.82 -11.30
N GLU A 60 -10.79 9.51 -11.38
CA GLU A 60 -12.08 8.92 -11.06
C GLU A 60 -12.10 8.47 -9.60
N LYS A 61 -12.98 9.04 -8.79
CA LYS A 61 -13.05 8.70 -7.36
C LYS A 61 -13.54 7.26 -7.15
N VAL A 62 -12.82 6.48 -6.37
CA VAL A 62 -13.24 5.14 -5.93
C VAL A 62 -14.26 5.30 -4.80
N GLN A 63 -15.55 5.13 -5.09
CA GLN A 63 -16.63 5.49 -4.17
C GLN A 63 -16.62 4.73 -2.83
N TRP A 64 -16.17 3.47 -2.85
CA TRP A 64 -16.13 2.60 -1.68
C TRP A 64 -14.84 2.73 -0.86
N LEU A 65 -13.87 3.54 -1.31
CA LEU A 65 -12.56 3.65 -0.66
C LEU A 65 -12.11 5.12 -0.57
N GLN A 66 -12.07 5.65 0.65
CA GLN A 66 -11.77 7.06 0.88
C GLN A 66 -10.34 7.43 0.46
N GLY A 67 -10.22 8.55 -0.26
CA GLY A 67 -8.94 9.09 -0.72
C GLY A 67 -8.33 8.36 -1.91
N PHE A 68 -9.04 7.36 -2.48
CA PHE A 68 -8.57 6.62 -3.65
C PHE A 68 -9.18 7.13 -4.95
N TYR A 69 -8.35 7.14 -5.99
CA TYR A 69 -8.72 7.55 -7.33
C TYR A 69 -8.12 6.60 -8.36
N SER A 70 -8.90 6.25 -9.39
CA SER A 70 -8.43 5.56 -10.58
C SER A 70 -7.93 6.54 -11.63
N LEU A 71 -6.93 6.08 -12.38
CA LEU A 71 -6.35 6.74 -13.54
C LEU A 71 -6.07 5.69 -14.63
N PRO A 72 -6.06 6.08 -15.92
CA PRO A 72 -5.68 5.20 -17.00
C PRO A 72 -4.24 4.65 -16.83
N PRO A 73 -3.95 3.43 -17.31
CA PRO A 73 -2.67 2.76 -17.04
C PRO A 73 -1.43 3.51 -17.57
N HIS A 74 -1.58 4.24 -18.67
CA HIS A 74 -0.52 5.01 -19.31
C HIS A 74 -0.17 6.33 -18.59
N VAL A 75 -1.03 6.80 -17.67
CA VAL A 75 -0.80 8.06 -16.95
C VAL A 75 0.26 7.86 -15.87
N GLN A 76 1.28 8.73 -15.87
CA GLN A 76 2.37 8.68 -14.91
C GLN A 76 2.26 9.80 -13.88
N ILE A 77 2.30 9.44 -12.60
CA ILE A 77 2.26 10.40 -11.49
C ILE A 77 3.66 10.87 -11.08
N ALA A 78 4.74 10.17 -11.47
CA ALA A 78 6.08 10.41 -10.92
C ALA A 78 6.61 11.84 -11.20
N GLY A 79 6.18 12.44 -12.31
CA GLY A 79 6.53 13.80 -12.70
C GLY A 79 5.66 14.89 -12.08
N SER A 80 4.60 14.54 -11.35
CA SER A 80 3.71 15.53 -10.72
C SER A 80 4.34 16.10 -9.45
N ARG A 81 4.10 17.39 -9.17
CA ARG A 81 4.57 18.02 -7.93
C ARG A 81 3.87 17.39 -6.73
N ALA A 82 2.59 17.07 -6.86
CA ALA A 82 1.85 16.38 -5.82
C ALA A 82 2.48 15.04 -5.42
N TYR A 83 3.03 14.29 -6.37
CA TYR A 83 3.78 13.06 -6.05
C TYR A 83 5.14 13.37 -5.43
N GLN A 84 5.87 14.35 -5.95
CA GLN A 84 7.20 14.72 -5.46
C GLN A 84 7.17 15.27 -4.02
N GLU A 85 6.17 16.09 -3.71
CA GLU A 85 5.92 16.69 -2.39
C GLU A 85 5.25 15.70 -1.41
N GLY A 86 4.97 14.48 -1.85
CA GLY A 86 4.44 13.44 -0.98
C GLY A 86 2.95 13.52 -0.68
N LYS A 87 2.18 14.32 -1.44
CA LYS A 87 0.72 14.47 -1.26
C LYS A 87 -0.06 13.25 -1.76
N ILE A 88 0.47 12.57 -2.78
CA ILE A 88 -0.12 11.38 -3.40
C ILE A 88 0.90 10.25 -3.52
N TYR A 89 0.39 9.02 -3.57
CA TYR A 89 1.20 7.85 -3.91
C TYR A 89 0.39 6.76 -4.59
N GLY A 90 1.07 5.94 -5.40
CA GLY A 90 0.46 4.79 -6.05
C GLY A 90 0.25 3.65 -5.05
N ILE A 91 -0.96 3.12 -5.01
CA ILE A 91 -1.33 1.94 -4.23
C ILE A 91 -2.58 1.33 -4.85
N ASP A 92 -2.58 0.01 -5.02
CA ASP A 92 -3.75 -0.68 -5.58
C ASP A 92 -4.98 -0.60 -4.67
N ALA A 93 -6.18 -0.51 -5.25
CA ALA A 93 -7.42 -0.42 -4.49
C ALA A 93 -7.62 -1.64 -3.56
N SER A 94 -7.22 -2.84 -4.00
CA SER A 94 -7.29 -4.05 -3.15
C SER A 94 -6.39 -3.94 -1.93
N SER A 95 -5.21 -3.30 -2.08
CA SER A 95 -4.30 -3.06 -0.97
C SER A 95 -4.86 -2.05 0.03
N GLY A 96 -5.58 -1.04 -0.44
CA GLY A 96 -6.31 -0.11 0.42
C GLY A 96 -7.48 -0.78 1.14
N ALA A 97 -8.23 -1.64 0.44
CA ALA A 97 -9.31 -2.44 1.03
C ALA A 97 -8.79 -3.32 2.18
N ALA A 98 -7.65 -3.98 2.00
CA ALA A 98 -7.02 -4.79 3.03
C ALA A 98 -6.66 -3.97 4.28
N VAL A 99 -6.14 -2.74 4.12
CA VAL A 99 -5.83 -1.85 5.25
C VAL A 99 -7.11 -1.38 5.94
N MET A 100 -8.17 -1.06 5.19
CA MET A 100 -9.47 -0.70 5.79
C MET A 100 -10.09 -1.85 6.58
N ALA A 101 -9.93 -3.09 6.11
CA ALA A 101 -10.43 -4.27 6.80
C ALA A 101 -9.74 -4.52 8.16
N LEU A 102 -8.52 -4.03 8.36
CA LEU A 102 -7.83 -4.10 9.66
C LEU A 102 -8.49 -3.22 10.73
N ASN A 103 -9.30 -2.23 10.33
CA ASN A 103 -10.01 -1.30 11.23
C ASN A 103 -9.09 -0.63 12.26
N VAL A 104 -7.94 -0.14 11.79
CA VAL A 104 -6.91 0.50 12.64
C VAL A 104 -7.45 1.78 13.27
N SER A 105 -7.25 1.92 14.57
CA SER A 105 -7.62 3.11 15.36
C SER A 105 -6.37 3.85 15.86
N PRO A 106 -6.44 5.19 16.04
CA PRO A 106 -5.35 5.94 16.66
C PRO A 106 -4.95 5.35 18.01
N GLY A 107 -3.65 5.13 18.21
CA GLY A 107 -3.11 4.47 19.40
C GLY A 107 -2.78 2.99 19.22
N ASP A 108 -3.26 2.34 18.15
CA ASP A 108 -2.95 0.94 17.88
C ASP A 108 -1.45 0.72 17.58
N HIS A 109 -0.97 -0.48 17.91
CA HIS A 109 0.36 -0.95 17.53
C HIS A 109 0.23 -2.05 16.49
N VAL A 110 0.53 -1.72 15.23
CA VAL A 110 0.27 -2.60 14.09
C VAL A 110 1.54 -3.31 13.64
N LEU A 111 1.42 -4.60 13.34
CA LEU A 111 2.49 -5.44 12.77
C LEU A 111 2.15 -5.78 11.31
N ASP A 112 3.05 -5.43 10.39
CA ASP A 112 3.00 -5.86 9.00
C ASP A 112 4.17 -6.83 8.74
N LEU A 113 3.86 -8.12 8.57
CA LEU A 113 4.87 -9.19 8.41
C LEU A 113 5.49 -9.27 7.01
N CYS A 114 4.93 -8.56 6.02
CA CYS A 114 5.36 -8.55 4.62
C CYS A 114 5.33 -7.11 4.08
N ALA A 115 6.06 -6.24 4.77
CA ALA A 115 5.90 -4.80 4.72
C ALA A 115 6.30 -4.16 3.38
N ALA A 116 7.29 -4.71 2.67
CA ALA A 116 7.84 -4.02 1.51
C ALA A 116 6.91 -4.17 0.27
N PRO A 117 6.79 -3.13 -0.58
CA PRO A 117 7.59 -1.90 -0.63
C PRO A 117 7.09 -0.75 0.27
N GLY A 118 6.07 -0.94 1.12
CA GLY A 118 5.72 0.04 2.17
C GLY A 118 4.45 0.87 1.94
N ALA A 119 3.73 0.70 0.84
CA ALA A 119 2.53 1.50 0.55
C ALA A 119 1.41 1.28 1.58
N LYS A 120 1.20 0.03 2.02
CA LYS A 120 0.24 -0.32 3.08
C LYS A 120 0.66 0.28 4.42
N LEU A 121 1.95 0.21 4.77
CA LEU A 121 2.47 0.86 5.97
C LEU A 121 2.22 2.35 5.97
N CYS A 122 2.45 3.03 4.84
CA CYS A 122 2.16 4.46 4.73
C CYS A 122 0.68 4.75 5.02
N MET A 123 -0.22 3.93 4.47
CA MET A 123 -1.65 4.07 4.72
C MET A 123 -2.02 3.82 6.18
N ILE A 124 -1.45 2.77 6.82
CA ILE A 124 -1.67 2.46 8.24
C ILE A 124 -1.17 3.61 9.12
N LEU A 125 0.02 4.15 8.85
CA LEU A 125 0.61 5.25 9.61
C LEU A 125 -0.20 6.55 9.48
N ASP A 126 -0.78 6.79 8.31
CA ASP A 126 -1.71 7.91 8.10
C ASP A 126 -3.01 7.73 8.92
N LEU A 127 -3.53 6.50 9.05
CA LEU A 127 -4.73 6.21 9.87
C LEU A 127 -4.46 6.32 11.37
N LEU A 128 -3.25 5.95 11.81
CA LEU A 128 -2.84 6.06 13.22
C LEU A 128 -2.75 7.52 13.73
N GLY A 129 -2.68 8.53 12.83
CA GLY A 129 -2.55 9.93 13.24
C GLY A 129 -1.21 10.17 13.93
N ASP A 130 -1.17 10.71 15.14
CA ASP A 130 0.07 10.86 15.94
C ASP A 130 0.21 9.82 17.05
N LEU A 131 -0.75 8.91 17.18
CA LEU A 131 -0.86 7.97 18.29
C LEU A 131 -0.63 6.53 17.79
N GLY A 132 0.19 5.76 18.49
CA GLY A 132 0.50 4.37 18.12
C GLY A 132 1.76 4.22 17.26
N SER A 133 1.99 3.01 16.74
CA SER A 133 3.22 2.70 15.99
C SER A 133 3.02 1.56 15.00
N VAL A 134 3.83 1.53 13.94
CA VAL A 134 3.90 0.39 13.02
C VAL A 134 5.23 -0.34 13.14
N THR A 135 5.19 -1.67 13.14
CA THR A 135 6.36 -2.53 12.97
C THR A 135 6.22 -3.25 11.63
N GLY A 136 7.11 -2.94 10.69
CA GLY A 136 7.21 -3.62 9.41
C GLY A 136 8.32 -4.66 9.40
N VAL A 137 8.04 -5.84 8.87
CA VAL A 137 8.97 -6.95 8.71
C VAL A 137 8.98 -7.35 7.24
N ASP A 138 10.16 -7.61 6.69
CA ASP A 138 10.28 -8.23 5.37
C ASP A 138 11.59 -9.02 5.27
N VAL A 139 11.55 -10.18 4.64
CA VAL A 139 12.75 -11.03 4.47
C VAL A 139 13.74 -10.41 3.47
N ALA A 140 13.24 -9.64 2.50
CA ALA A 140 14.04 -9.08 1.42
C ALA A 140 14.60 -7.69 1.79
N ARG A 141 15.86 -7.66 2.20
CA ARG A 141 16.59 -6.42 2.57
C ARG A 141 16.47 -5.30 1.53
N HIS A 142 16.60 -5.61 0.24
CA HIS A 142 16.54 -4.60 -0.83
C HIS A 142 15.14 -3.98 -0.96
N ARG A 143 14.07 -4.78 -0.79
CA ARG A 143 12.70 -4.28 -0.80
C ARG A 143 12.43 -3.42 0.43
N LEU A 144 12.96 -3.81 1.59
CA LEU A 144 12.84 -3.03 2.82
C LEU A 144 13.58 -1.68 2.74
N ALA A 145 14.67 -1.60 1.98
CA ALA A 145 15.33 -0.32 1.69
C ALA A 145 14.41 0.62 0.90
N ALA A 146 13.70 0.12 -0.11
CA ALA A 146 12.68 0.89 -0.84
C ALA A 146 11.54 1.35 0.09
N CYS A 147 11.11 0.49 1.01
CA CYS A 147 10.14 0.85 2.05
C CYS A 147 10.63 2.00 2.93
N ARG A 148 11.88 1.98 3.37
CA ARG A 148 12.48 3.09 4.13
C ARG A 148 12.47 4.39 3.35
N THR A 149 12.86 4.37 2.07
CA THR A 149 12.81 5.56 1.20
C THR A 149 11.39 6.09 1.07
N MET A 150 10.41 5.19 0.94
CA MET A 150 8.99 5.56 0.85
C MET A 150 8.51 6.25 2.14
N LEU A 151 8.82 5.69 3.30
CA LEU A 151 8.46 6.28 4.59
C LEU A 151 9.12 7.65 4.83
N GLN A 152 10.39 7.80 4.43
CA GLN A 152 11.10 9.09 4.52
C GLN A 152 10.46 10.12 3.61
N LYS A 153 10.16 9.76 2.35
CA LYS A 153 9.51 10.65 1.39
C LYS A 153 8.18 11.20 1.92
N TYR A 154 7.38 10.37 2.59
CA TYR A 154 6.07 10.78 3.10
C TYR A 154 6.08 11.28 4.55
N ALA A 155 7.26 11.48 5.14
CA ALA A 155 7.47 11.92 6.52
C ALA A 155 6.76 11.04 7.58
N LEU A 156 6.78 9.71 7.37
CA LEU A 156 6.15 8.71 8.24
C LEU A 156 7.16 7.83 9.00
N GLY A 157 8.46 8.14 8.89
CA GLY A 157 9.54 7.28 9.41
C GLY A 157 9.59 7.17 10.93
N ASP A 158 9.24 8.22 11.67
CA ASP A 158 9.52 8.32 13.10
C ASP A 158 8.73 7.32 13.96
N ARG A 159 7.58 6.84 13.45
CA ARG A 159 6.68 5.91 14.16
C ARG A 159 6.69 4.52 13.55
N CYS A 160 7.64 4.24 12.67
CA CYS A 160 7.76 2.97 11.98
C CYS A 160 9.11 2.31 12.27
N ARG A 161 9.09 1.08 12.78
CA ARG A 161 10.28 0.24 12.90
C ARG A 161 10.30 -0.78 11.78
N LEU A 162 11.45 -0.97 11.14
CA LEU A 162 11.61 -1.93 10.05
C LEU A 162 12.61 -3.01 10.43
N PHE A 163 12.23 -4.27 10.26
CA PHE A 163 13.06 -5.44 10.55
C PHE A 163 13.26 -6.29 9.29
N VAL A 164 14.52 -6.67 9.03
CA VAL A 164 14.82 -7.72 8.05
C VAL A 164 14.77 -9.06 8.77
N ALA A 165 13.68 -9.81 8.61
CA ALA A 165 13.49 -11.09 9.28
C ALA A 165 12.49 -11.98 8.53
N ASP A 166 12.47 -13.27 8.89
CA ASP A 166 11.45 -14.21 8.45
C ASP A 166 10.17 -14.01 9.27
N GLY A 167 9.07 -13.68 8.58
CA GLY A 167 7.77 -13.44 9.22
C GLY A 167 7.19 -14.65 9.97
N THR A 168 7.64 -15.86 9.68
CA THR A 168 7.20 -17.09 10.37
C THR A 168 7.82 -17.27 11.76
N THR A 169 8.92 -16.56 12.05
CA THR A 169 9.67 -16.67 13.32
C THR A 169 9.78 -15.35 14.08
N PHE A 170 9.29 -14.25 13.49
CA PHE A 170 9.41 -12.92 14.07
C PHE A 170 8.67 -12.79 15.40
N SER A 171 9.40 -12.38 16.44
CA SER A 171 8.89 -12.28 17.81
C SER A 171 9.56 -11.11 18.53
N VAL A 172 9.14 -9.88 18.19
CA VAL A 172 9.59 -8.65 18.86
C VAL A 172 8.40 -7.94 19.46
N ILE A 173 8.58 -7.45 20.70
CA ILE A 173 7.53 -6.77 21.46
C ILE A 173 7.23 -5.38 20.85
N PRO A 174 5.94 -4.93 20.85
CA PRO A 174 5.57 -3.58 20.43
C PRO A 174 6.28 -2.46 21.20
N VAL A 175 6.32 -1.25 20.62
CA VAL A 175 6.85 -0.05 21.30
C VAL A 175 5.89 0.34 22.43
N GLY A 176 6.40 0.76 23.58
CA GLY A 176 5.58 1.33 24.65
C GLY A 176 4.99 0.34 25.64
N SER A 177 5.18 -0.97 25.45
CA SER A 177 4.92 -1.95 26.51
C SER A 177 6.01 -1.87 27.58
N ARG A 178 5.92 -0.90 28.49
CA ARG A 178 6.53 -1.10 29.80
C ARG A 178 5.76 -2.26 30.44
N SER A 179 6.44 -3.37 30.62
CA SER A 179 5.95 -4.49 31.40
C SER A 179 5.71 -3.99 32.83
N ASP A 180 4.46 -3.70 33.20
CA ASP A 180 4.02 -3.84 34.60
C ASP A 180 3.91 -5.33 34.92
N CYS A 181 4.96 -6.09 34.62
CA CYS A 181 5.15 -7.42 35.15
C CYS A 181 5.83 -7.21 36.50
N LYS A 182 5.04 -6.81 37.51
CA LYS A 182 5.42 -7.05 38.90
C LYS A 182 5.69 -8.55 38.99
N SER A 183 6.96 -8.89 39.16
CA SER A 183 7.38 -10.21 39.58
C SER A 183 6.47 -10.65 40.74
N LEU A 184 5.66 -11.67 40.51
CA LEU A 184 5.08 -12.45 41.59
C LEU A 184 6.25 -13.12 42.30
N SER A 185 6.77 -12.45 43.33
CA SER A 185 7.70 -13.01 44.27
C SER A 185 6.96 -14.09 45.06
N ASN A 186 7.45 -15.32 44.90
CA ASN A 186 7.22 -16.51 45.70
C ASN A 186 6.69 -16.26 47.12
N SER A 187 5.62 -16.96 47.45
CA SER A 187 5.25 -17.35 48.82
C SER A 187 5.38 -18.87 48.95
#